data_AF-A0A529ZPC4-F1
#
_entry.id   AF-A0A529ZPC4-F1
#
_cell.length_a   1.000
_cell.length_b   1.000
_cell.length_c   1.000
_cell.angle_alpha   90.00
_cell.angle_beta   90.00
_cell.angle_gamma   90.00
#
_symmetry.space_group_name_H-M   'P 1'
#
loop_
_entity.id
_entity.type
_entity.pdbx_description
1 polymer ?
#
loop_
_entity_poly.entity_id
_entity_poly.type
_entity_poly.pdbx_seq_one_letter_code
_entity_poly.pdbx_strand_id
1 'polypeptide(L)'
;MTALAKKDATLPVDTPAMPSFREATRLWAKIGLLSFGGPAGQIALMHKELVEERRWIGEERFLHALNYCMLLPGPEAQQLTVYIGWLLHRTAGGLVAGTLFVLPGALVMLCLSSFYMLYNDVPVVEALFFGVKAAVLAVVVEAVIRIGKRALKNRAMIA
;
A
#
# COMPACT_ATOMS: atom_id res chain seq x y z
N MET A 1 59.07 -1.44 21.96
CA MET A 1 58.18 -0.43 22.58
C MET A 1 57.53 0.37 21.46
N THR A 2 56.50 -0.18 20.81
CA THR A 2 55.06 0.02 21.07
C THR A 2 54.45 0.87 19.94
N ALA A 3 54.50 0.34 18.71
CA ALA A 3 53.77 0.92 17.59
C ALA A 3 52.35 0.33 17.58
N LEU A 4 51.41 1.12 18.10
CA LEU A 4 50.02 1.27 17.70
C LEU A 4 49.43 0.16 16.82
N ALA A 5 49.11 -0.99 17.42
CA ALA A 5 48.06 -1.86 16.90
C ALA A 5 46.72 -1.18 17.19
N LYS A 6 46.31 -0.27 16.28
CA LYS A 6 44.95 0.26 16.25
C LYS A 6 44.04 -0.93 15.98
N LYS A 7 43.45 -1.45 17.05
CA LYS A 7 42.37 -2.43 17.02
C LYS A 7 41.23 -1.78 16.25
N ASP A 8 41.10 -2.11 14.98
CA ASP A 8 39.96 -1.72 14.16
C ASP A 8 38.72 -2.30 14.84
N ALA A 9 38.08 -1.44 15.65
CA ALA A 9 36.78 -1.69 16.21
C ALA A 9 35.81 -1.63 15.04
N THR A 10 35.67 -2.75 14.33
CA THR A 10 34.55 -3.00 13.44
C THR A 10 33.30 -2.93 14.32
N LEU A 11 32.63 -1.78 14.34
CA LEU A 11 31.30 -1.66 14.90
C LEU A 11 30.45 -2.78 14.29
N PRO A 12 29.66 -3.53 15.06
CA PRO A 12 28.77 -4.51 14.49
C PRO A 12 27.85 -3.76 13.52
N VAL A 13 28.04 -4.01 12.23
CA VAL A 13 27.10 -3.59 11.20
C VAL A 13 25.84 -4.38 11.50
N ASP A 14 24.89 -3.72 12.15
CA ASP A 14 23.60 -4.27 12.55
C ASP A 14 22.89 -4.72 11.27
N THR A 15 23.12 -5.97 10.91
CA THR A 15 22.64 -6.53 9.65
C THR A 15 21.13 -6.67 9.82
N PRO A 16 20.30 -6.10 8.93
CA PRO A 16 18.86 -6.20 9.04
C PRO A 16 18.45 -7.64 9.27
N ALA A 17 17.98 -7.96 10.48
CA ALA A 17 17.56 -9.30 10.81
C ALA A 17 16.34 -9.64 9.96
N MET A 18 16.49 -10.60 9.05
CA MET A 18 15.37 -11.02 8.20
C MET A 18 14.21 -11.49 9.09
N PRO A 19 13.00 -10.91 8.92
CA PRO A 19 11.87 -11.29 9.75
C PRO A 19 11.45 -12.72 9.48
N SER A 20 10.81 -13.34 10.47
CA SER A 20 10.13 -14.61 10.23
C SER A 20 8.94 -14.42 9.29
N PHE A 21 8.58 -15.47 8.55
CA PHE A 21 7.44 -15.44 7.64
C PHE A 21 6.13 -15.06 8.33
N ARG A 22 5.96 -15.48 9.58
CA ARG A 22 4.78 -15.17 10.41
C ARG A 22 4.71 -13.68 10.75
N GLU A 23 5.84 -13.06 11.07
CA GLU A 23 5.91 -11.62 11.36
C GLU A 23 5.62 -10.80 10.11
N ALA A 24 6.22 -11.17 8.97
CA ALA A 24 5.95 -10.53 7.70
C ALA A 24 4.46 -10.65 7.31
N THR A 25 3.86 -11.84 7.46
CA THR A 25 2.43 -12.07 7.18
C THR A 25 1.53 -11.17 8.03
N ARG A 26 1.84 -10.99 9.32
CA ARG A 26 1.10 -10.07 10.21
C ARG A 26 1.21 -8.62 9.75
N LEU A 27 2.41 -8.20 9.32
CA LEU A 27 2.60 -6.86 8.77
C LEU A 27 1.77 -6.66 7.50
N TRP A 28 1.81 -7.61 6.56
CA TRP A 28 1.04 -7.51 5.32
C TRP A 28 -0.47 -7.46 5.56
N ALA A 29 -0.97 -8.27 6.51
CA ALA A 29 -2.36 -8.19 6.94
C ALA A 29 -2.70 -6.82 7.55
N LYS A 30 -1.82 -6.27 8.39
CA LYS A 30 -1.98 -4.93 8.97
C LYS A 30 -2.02 -3.85 7.88
N ILE A 31 -1.09 -3.89 6.93
CA ILE A 31 -1.04 -2.94 5.81
C ILE A 31 -2.32 -3.05 4.96
N GLY A 32 -2.77 -4.25 4.63
CA GLY A 32 -4.02 -4.46 3.88
C GLY A 32 -5.24 -3.91 4.62
N LEU A 33 -5.33 -4.11 5.93
CA LEU A 33 -6.42 -3.57 6.76
C LEU A 33 -6.34 -2.05 6.94
N LEU A 34 -5.14 -1.48 6.93
CA LEU A 34 -4.89 -0.04 7.11
C LEU A 34 -4.64 0.70 5.81
N SER A 35 -5.05 0.15 4.66
CA SER A 35 -4.79 0.70 3.32
C SER A 35 -5.63 1.95 2.97
N PHE A 36 -5.72 2.90 3.89
CA PHE A 36 -6.42 4.19 3.72
C PHE A 36 -5.45 5.33 3.39
N GLY A 37 -5.96 6.44 2.85
CA GLY A 37 -5.16 7.63 2.54
C GLY A 37 -4.57 7.68 1.12
N GLY A 38 -5.02 6.78 0.22
CA GLY A 38 -4.57 6.72 -1.16
C GLY A 38 -3.13 6.20 -1.33
N PRO A 39 -2.58 6.23 -2.55
CA PRO A 39 -1.27 5.62 -2.84
C PRO A 39 -0.14 6.20 -1.97
N ALA A 40 -0.09 7.53 -1.81
CA ALA A 40 0.93 8.19 -0.99
C ALA A 40 0.84 7.79 0.49
N GLY A 41 -0.38 7.69 1.05
CA GLY A 41 -0.59 7.27 2.44
C GLY A 41 -0.16 5.82 2.67
N GLN A 42 -0.46 4.93 1.72
CA GLN A 42 -0.04 3.53 1.78
C GLN A 42 1.48 3.38 1.66
N ILE A 43 2.14 4.16 0.79
CA ILE A 43 3.60 4.16 0.67
C ILE A 43 4.27 4.69 1.94
N ALA A 44 3.72 5.75 2.53
CA ALA A 44 4.22 6.29 3.81
C ALA A 44 4.07 5.27 4.95
N LEU A 45 2.94 4.56 5.02
CA LEU A 45 2.74 3.49 6.01
C LEU A 45 3.75 2.35 5.83
N MET A 46 3.99 1.94 4.59
CA MET A 46 5.00 0.93 4.27
C MET A 46 6.40 1.37 4.69
N HIS A 47 6.80 2.59 4.35
CA HIS A 47 8.10 3.15 4.72
C HIS A 47 8.28 3.18 6.25
N LYS A 48 7.29 3.72 6.97
CA LYS A 48 7.28 3.76 8.43
C LYS A 48 7.47 2.38 9.06
N GLU A 49 6.67 1.39 8.65
CA GLU A 49 6.74 0.05 9.25
C GLU A 49 8.01 -0.71 8.84
N LEU A 50 8.40 -0.67 7.56
CA LEU A 50 9.48 -1.50 7.02
C LEU A 50 10.87 -0.92 7.26
N VAL A 51 11.00 0.41 7.21
CA VAL A 51 12.27 1.12 7.27
C VAL A 51 12.51 1.70 8.66
N GLU A 52 11.54 2.45 9.20
CA GLU A 52 11.74 3.18 10.47
C GLU A 52 11.56 2.28 11.70
N GLU A 53 10.38 1.66 11.83
CA GLU A 53 9.99 0.91 13.03
C GLU A 53 10.69 -0.45 13.11
N ARG A 54 10.64 -1.24 12.02
CA ARG A 54 11.15 -2.62 12.02
C ARG A 54 12.55 -2.76 11.46
N ARG A 55 13.00 -1.80 10.64
CA ARG A 55 14.32 -1.78 9.99
C ARG A 55 14.64 -3.07 9.22
N TRP A 56 13.61 -3.69 8.61
CA TRP A 56 13.78 -4.90 7.81
C TRP A 56 14.43 -4.59 6.45
N ILE A 57 14.26 -3.37 5.96
CA ILE A 57 14.81 -2.87 4.70
C ILE A 57 15.38 -1.48 4.96
N GLY A 58 16.60 -1.23 4.46
CA GLY A 58 17.21 0.10 4.54
C GLY A 58 16.59 1.11 3.57
N GLU A 59 16.76 2.38 3.88
CA GLU A 59 16.22 3.52 3.11
C GLU A 59 16.51 3.40 1.61
N GLU A 60 17.78 3.23 1.22
CA GLU A 60 18.16 3.14 -0.20
C GLU A 60 17.43 2.01 -0.91
N ARG A 61 17.34 0.84 -0.27
CA ARG A 61 16.71 -0.34 -0.87
C ARG A 61 15.20 -0.16 -1.04
N PHE A 62 14.56 0.53 -0.10
CA PHE A 62 13.15 0.91 -0.22
C PHE A 62 12.95 1.91 -1.36
N LEU A 63 13.77 2.96 -1.44
CA LEU A 63 13.67 3.96 -2.51
C LEU A 63 13.96 3.37 -3.90
N HIS A 64 14.92 2.45 -4.01
CA HIS A 64 15.16 1.70 -5.25
C HIS A 64 13.93 0.88 -5.68
N ALA A 65 13.28 0.20 -4.73
CA ALA A 65 12.06 -0.55 -4.99
C ALA A 65 10.91 0.37 -5.43
N LEU A 66 10.74 1.51 -4.75
CA LEU A 66 9.71 2.50 -5.07
C LEU A 66 9.92 3.08 -6.47
N ASN A 67 11.15 3.52 -6.78
CA ASN A 67 11.49 4.04 -8.11
C ASN A 67 11.24 3.01 -9.21
N TYR A 68 11.54 1.73 -8.94
CA TYR A 68 11.22 0.65 -9.88
C TYR A 68 9.72 0.50 -10.10
N CYS A 69 8.90 0.56 -9.05
CA CYS A 69 7.45 0.46 -9.17
C CYS A 69 6.85 1.68 -9.88
N MET A 70 7.41 2.88 -9.71
CA MET A 70 6.97 4.07 -10.45
C MET A 70 7.23 4.01 -11.96
N LEU A 71 8.18 3.17 -12.40
CA LEU A 71 8.43 2.94 -13.83
C LEU A 71 7.43 1.93 -14.43
N LEU A 72 6.83 1.08 -13.61
CA LEU A 72 5.89 0.06 -14.07
C LEU A 72 4.47 0.65 -14.15
N PRO A 73 3.72 0.41 -15.24
CA PRO A 73 2.33 0.82 -15.29
C PRO A 73 1.52 0.01 -14.26
N GLY A 74 0.84 0.69 -13.34
CA GLY A 74 -0.07 0.04 -12.39
C GLY A 74 -0.18 0.73 -11.04
N PRO A 75 -0.86 0.10 -10.08
CA PRO A 75 -1.03 0.63 -8.73
C PRO A 75 0.28 0.54 -7.95
N GLU A 76 1.01 1.66 -7.88
CA GLU A 76 2.36 1.79 -7.30
C GLU A 76 2.48 1.14 -5.91
N ALA A 77 1.56 1.42 -5.00
CA ALA A 77 1.61 0.91 -3.62
C ALA A 77 1.45 -0.63 -3.55
N GLN A 78 0.59 -1.20 -4.39
CA GLN A 78 0.40 -2.65 -4.45
C GLN A 78 1.62 -3.34 -5.08
N GLN A 79 2.16 -2.77 -6.16
CA GLN A 79 3.39 -3.27 -6.79
C GLN A 79 4.56 -3.28 -5.79
N LEU A 80 4.72 -2.18 -5.04
CA LEU A 80 5.74 -2.09 -4.00
C LEU A 80 5.53 -3.11 -2.89
N THR A 81 4.29 -3.31 -2.45
CA THR A 81 3.93 -4.34 -1.45
C THR A 81 4.34 -5.74 -1.92
N VAL A 82 3.99 -6.11 -3.17
CA VAL A 82 4.34 -7.41 -3.75
C VAL A 82 5.85 -7.56 -3.91
N TYR A 83 6.53 -6.53 -4.40
CA TYR A 83 7.97 -6.55 -4.63
C TYR A 83 8.75 -6.66 -3.33
N ILE A 84 8.36 -5.92 -2.29
CA ILE A 84 8.99 -6.02 -0.97
C ILE A 84 8.66 -7.37 -0.33
N GLY A 85 7.43 -7.85 -0.43
CA GLY A 85 7.07 -9.20 0.00
C GLY A 85 7.98 -10.25 -0.63
N TRP A 86 8.25 -10.11 -1.94
CA TRP A 86 9.17 -10.97 -2.66
C TRP A 86 10.63 -10.80 -2.24
N LEU A 87 11.05 -9.59 -1.88
CA LEU A 87 12.40 -9.35 -1.39
C LEU A 87 12.65 -10.04 -0.04
N LEU A 88 11.65 -10.05 0.85
CA LEU A 88 11.76 -10.66 2.18
C LEU A 88 11.64 -12.19 2.15
N HIS A 89 10.70 -12.75 1.38
CA HIS A 89 10.38 -14.19 1.42
C HIS A 89 10.16 -14.82 0.03
N ARG A 90 10.76 -14.24 -1.02
CA ARG A 90 10.68 -14.73 -2.41
C ARG A 90 9.23 -14.91 -2.86
N THR A 91 8.96 -15.88 -3.74
CA THR A 91 7.65 -16.09 -4.36
C THR A 91 6.52 -16.19 -3.34
N ALA A 92 6.72 -16.93 -2.24
CA ALA A 92 5.74 -17.05 -1.17
C ALA A 92 5.45 -15.70 -0.50
N GLY A 93 6.48 -14.90 -0.24
CA GLY A 93 6.33 -13.56 0.34
C GLY A 93 5.57 -12.60 -0.55
N GLY A 94 5.89 -12.57 -1.84
CA GLY A 94 5.22 -11.69 -2.81
C GLY A 94 3.74 -12.06 -2.97
N LEU A 95 3.43 -13.35 -3.05
CA LEU A 95 2.05 -13.83 -3.15
C LEU A 95 1.25 -13.46 -1.90
N VAL A 96 1.76 -13.75 -0.70
CA VAL A 96 1.07 -13.42 0.56
C VAL A 96 0.91 -11.92 0.73
N ALA A 97 1.94 -11.13 0.44
CA ALA A 97 1.86 -9.67 0.54
C ALA A 97 0.79 -9.10 -0.41
N GLY A 98 0.79 -9.52 -1.68
CA GLY A 98 -0.20 -9.08 -2.66
C GLY A 98 -1.62 -9.53 -2.33
N THR A 99 -1.81 -10.79 -1.93
CA THR A 99 -3.13 -11.29 -1.57
C THR A 99 -3.67 -10.59 -0.33
N LEU A 100 -2.88 -10.45 0.73
CA LEU A 100 -3.31 -9.79 1.97
C LEU A 100 -3.56 -8.29 1.79
N PHE A 101 -2.95 -7.66 0.79
CA PHE A 101 -3.23 -6.27 0.44
C PHE A 101 -4.65 -6.09 -0.13
N VAL A 102 -5.10 -7.00 -1.01
CA VAL A 102 -6.40 -6.90 -1.69
C VAL A 102 -7.54 -7.58 -0.93
N LEU A 103 -7.23 -8.66 -0.20
CA LEU A 103 -8.21 -9.53 0.44
C LEU A 103 -9.20 -8.80 1.37
N PRO A 104 -8.80 -7.86 2.24
CA PRO A 104 -9.74 -7.16 3.11
C PRO A 104 -10.81 -6.39 2.31
N GLY A 105 -10.40 -5.67 1.26
CA GLY A 105 -11.32 -4.95 0.38
C GLY A 105 -12.25 -5.90 -0.37
N ALA A 106 -11.72 -7.01 -0.89
CA ALA A 106 -12.53 -8.03 -1.57
C ALA A 106 -13.57 -8.66 -0.64
N LEU A 107 -13.22 -8.96 0.61
CA LEU A 107 -14.14 -9.50 1.61
C LEU A 107 -15.26 -8.50 1.95
N VAL A 108 -14.92 -7.22 2.15
CA VAL A 108 -15.93 -6.18 2.41
C VAL A 108 -16.89 -6.06 1.23
N MET A 109 -16.39 -6.03 0.00
CA MET A 109 -17.22 -5.97 -1.21
C MET A 109 -18.12 -7.20 -1.35
N LEU A 110 -17.58 -8.40 -1.09
CA LEU A 110 -18.36 -9.64 -1.13
C LEU A 110 -19.47 -9.64 -0.07
N CYS A 111 -19.17 -9.20 1.16
CA CYS A 111 -20.15 -9.08 2.23
C CYS A 111 -21.26 -8.09 1.88
N LEU A 112 -20.91 -6.89 1.39
CA LEU A 112 -21.89 -5.88 0.97
C LEU A 112 -22.75 -6.36 -0.20
N SER A 113 -22.13 -7.00 -1.20
CA SER A 113 -22.84 -7.56 -2.35
C SER A 113 -23.81 -8.67 -1.94
N SER A 114 -23.39 -9.56 -1.04
CA SER A 114 -24.24 -10.62 -0.51
C SER A 114 -25.42 -10.03 0.26
N PHE A 115 -25.16 -9.05 1.14
CA PHE A 115 -26.20 -8.35 1.89
C PHE A 115 -27.21 -7.66 0.97
N TYR A 116 -26.73 -7.00 -0.09
CA TYR A 116 -27.61 -6.39 -1.09
C TYR A 116 -28.52 -7.43 -1.74
N MET A 117 -27.98 -8.57 -2.19
CA MET A 117 -28.80 -9.61 -2.85
C MET A 117 -29.86 -10.21 -1.92
N LEU A 118 -29.56 -10.37 -0.63
CA LEU A 118 -30.51 -10.96 0.33
C LEU A 118 -31.62 -10.00 0.78
N TYR A 119 -31.35 -8.69 0.78
CA TYR A 119 -32.24 -7.69 1.39
C TYR A 119 -32.70 -6.60 0.40
N ASN A 120 -32.58 -6.82 -0.91
CA ASN A 120 -32.91 -5.81 -1.92
C ASN A 120 -34.39 -5.40 -1.90
N ASP A 121 -35.30 -6.31 -1.51
CA ASP A 121 -36.75 -6.07 -1.50
C ASP A 121 -37.23 -5.19 -0.34
N VAL A 122 -36.34 -4.79 0.57
CA VAL A 122 -36.68 -3.95 1.72
C VAL A 122 -36.58 -2.46 1.32
N PRO A 123 -37.68 -1.68 1.39
CA PRO A 123 -37.69 -0.27 0.93
C PRO A 123 -36.63 0.63 1.60
N VAL A 124 -36.28 0.33 2.85
CA VAL A 124 -35.22 1.04 3.59
C VAL A 124 -33.84 0.80 2.99
N VAL A 125 -33.57 -0.43 2.53
CA VAL A 125 -32.30 -0.78 1.88
C VAL A 125 -32.20 -0.05 0.53
N GLU A 126 -33.28 -0.05 -0.25
CA GLU A 126 -33.32 0.69 -1.53
C GLU A 126 -33.02 2.20 -1.35
N ALA A 127 -33.68 2.85 -0.38
CA ALA A 127 -33.45 4.26 -0.07
C ALA A 127 -32.01 4.53 0.38
N LEU A 128 -31.42 3.64 1.19
CA LEU A 128 -30.03 3.75 1.63
C LEU A 128 -29.06 3.64 0.44
N PHE A 129 -29.25 2.66 -0.45
CA PHE A 129 -28.44 2.51 -1.65
C PHE A 129 -28.59 3.70 -2.61
N PHE A 130 -29.77 4.31 -2.71
CA PHE A 130 -29.97 5.54 -3.47
C PHE A 130 -29.12 6.70 -2.89
N GLY A 131 -29.13 6.87 -1.56
CA GLY A 131 -28.26 7.84 -0.88
C GLY A 131 -26.77 7.58 -1.12
N VAL A 132 -26.33 6.32 -1.04
CA VAL A 132 -24.94 5.93 -1.33
C VAL A 132 -24.57 6.24 -2.78
N LYS A 133 -25.44 5.92 -3.75
CA LYS A 133 -25.21 6.27 -5.17
C LYS A 133 -25.01 7.76 -5.38
N ALA A 134 -25.85 8.59 -4.73
CA ALA A 134 -25.72 10.05 -4.80
C ALA A 134 -24.40 10.55 -4.18
N ALA A 135 -23.99 9.99 -3.05
CA ALA A 135 -22.71 10.32 -2.41
C ALA A 135 -21.51 9.92 -3.28
N VAL A 136 -21.53 8.71 -3.85
CA VAL A 136 -20.49 8.23 -4.79
C VAL A 136 -20.41 9.15 -6.01
N LEU A 137 -21.55 9.55 -6.58
CA LEU A 137 -21.58 10.50 -7.70
C LEU A 137 -20.91 11.83 -7.34
N ALA A 138 -21.20 12.37 -6.16
CA ALA A 138 -20.57 13.61 -5.69
C ALA A 138 -19.04 13.48 -5.56
N VAL A 139 -18.55 12.37 -5.00
CA VAL A 139 -17.11 12.09 -4.86
C VAL A 139 -16.44 11.93 -6.23
N VAL A 140 -17.08 11.23 -7.17
CA VAL A 140 -16.55 11.06 -8.54
C VAL A 140 -16.48 12.41 -9.25
N VAL A 141 -17.53 13.23 -9.15
CA VAL A 141 -17.53 14.60 -9.73
C VAL A 141 -16.43 15.46 -9.12
N GLU A 142 -16.25 15.42 -7.80
CA GLU A 142 -15.16 16.12 -7.11
C GLU A 142 -13.79 15.66 -7.63
N ALA A 143 -13.57 14.35 -7.74
CA ALA A 143 -12.34 13.77 -8.24
C ALA A 143 -12.05 14.20 -9.69
N VAL A 144 -13.07 14.17 -10.56
CA VAL A 144 -12.97 14.64 -11.95
C VAL A 144 -12.60 16.12 -12.01
N ILE A 145 -13.28 16.98 -11.24
CA ILE A 145 -12.97 18.41 -11.19
C ILE A 145 -11.55 18.64 -10.67
N ARG A 146 -11.14 17.92 -9.62
CA ARG A 146 -9.81 18.02 -9.01
C ARG A 146 -8.70 17.60 -9.99
N ILE A 147 -8.89 16.50 -10.71
CA ILE A 147 -7.95 16.01 -11.73
C ILE A 147 -7.94 16.97 -12.93
N GLY A 148 -9.11 17.37 -13.42
CA GLY A 148 -9.26 18.31 -14.53
C GLY A 148 -8.54 19.63 -14.29
N LYS A 149 -8.69 20.24 -13.10
CA LYS A 149 -7.95 21.45 -12.71
C LYS A 149 -6.42 21.26 -12.66
N ARG A 150 -5.95 20.05 -12.34
CA ARG A 150 -4.51 19.74 -12.30
C ARG A 150 -3.93 19.47 -13.68
N ALA A 151 -4.70 18.84 -14.56
CA ALA A 151 -4.31 18.51 -15.92
C ALA A 151 -4.40 19.72 -16.87
N LEU A 152 -5.46 20.53 -16.76
CA LEU A 152 -5.73 21.68 -17.61
C LEU A 152 -5.11 22.96 -17.03
N LYS A 153 -3.78 23.08 -17.11
CA LYS A 153 -3.06 24.29 -16.66
C LYS A 153 -2.83 25.35 -17.75
N ASN A 154 -3.03 25.02 -19.03
CA ASN A 154 -2.80 25.94 -20.15
C ASN A 154 -4.06 26.19 -20.98
N ARG A 155 -4.29 27.46 -21.35
CA ARG A 155 -5.41 27.93 -22.20
C ARG A 155 -5.48 27.23 -23.58
N ALA A 156 -4.37 26.63 -24.05
CA ALA A 156 -4.30 25.89 -25.31
C ALA A 156 -4.90 24.47 -25.28
N MET A 157 -5.21 23.91 -24.09
CA MET A 157 -5.89 22.61 -23.94
C MET A 157 -7.40 22.72 -23.65
N ILE A 158 -7.93 23.95 -23.67
CA ILE A 158 -9.35 24.24 -23.35
C ILE A 158 -10.18 24.48 -24.63
N ALA A 159 -9.56 24.46 -25.82
CA ALA A 159 -10.22 24.66 -27.11
C ALA A 159 -10.44 23.34 -27.86
#